data_AF-A0A7Y5EBA6-F1
#
_entry.id   AF-A0A7Y5EBA6-F1
#
_cell.length_a   1.000
_cell.length_b   1.000
_cell.length_c   1.000
_cell.angle_alpha   90.00
_cell.angle_beta   90.00
_cell.angle_gamma   90.00
#
_symmetry.space_group_name_H-M   'P 1'
#
loop_
_entity.id
_entity.type
_entity.pdbx_description
1 polymer ?
#
loop_
_entity_poly.entity_id
_entity_poly.type
_entity_poly.pdbx_seq_one_letter_code
_entity_poly.pdbx_strand_id
1 'polypeptide(L)'
;MNLSTQRDVISIIEARLEAMRNGSSSPSGQARLEGEIEMAIDLAHLTGAIDLPLRNHFIARRDRMIANDHQQWERQCRRLA
;
A
#
# COMPACT_ATOMS: atom_id res chain seq x y z
N MET A 1 -11.13 9.44 -18.69
CA MET A 1 -9.67 9.51 -18.48
C MET A 1 -8.96 8.88 -19.67
N ASN A 2 -7.78 9.35 -20.08
CA ASN A 2 -7.01 8.68 -21.13
C ASN A 2 -6.16 7.53 -20.55
N LEU A 3 -5.69 6.63 -21.42
CA LEU A 3 -4.94 5.43 -21.01
C LEU A 3 -3.59 5.74 -20.39
N SER A 4 -2.93 6.85 -20.75
CA SER A 4 -1.64 7.22 -20.18
C SER A 4 -1.80 7.66 -18.73
N THR A 5 -2.77 8.54 -18.44
CA THR A 5 -3.05 9.00 -17.06
C THR A 5 -3.47 7.85 -16.16
N GLN A 6 -4.27 6.91 -16.66
CA GLN A 6 -4.62 5.71 -15.90
C GLN A 6 -3.38 4.88 -15.52
N ARG A 7 -2.45 4.68 -16.47
CA ARG A 7 -1.20 3.96 -16.22
C ARG A 7 -0.31 4.68 -15.22
N ASP A 8 -0.22 6.01 -15.30
CA ASP A 8 0.58 6.81 -14.38
C ASP A 8 0.06 6.67 -12.95
N VAL A 9 -1.27 6.72 -12.75
CA VAL A 9 -1.90 6.52 -11.44
C VAL A 9 -1.61 5.12 -10.89
N ILE A 10 -1.76 4.07 -11.71
CA ILE A 10 -1.44 2.70 -11.31
C ILE A 10 0.04 2.56 -10.92
N SER A 11 0.93 3.17 -11.70
CA SER A 11 2.38 3.17 -11.44
C SER A 11 2.72 3.83 -10.11
N ILE A 12 2.04 4.94 -9.76
CA ILE A 12 2.21 5.61 -8.47
C ILE A 12 1.79 4.70 -7.31
N ILE A 13 0.64 4.01 -7.42
CA ILE A 13 0.17 3.09 -6.37
C ILE A 13 1.16 1.93 -6.20
N GLU A 14 1.64 1.34 -7.30
CA GLU A 14 2.64 0.27 -7.27
C GLU A 14 3.95 0.73 -6.63
N ALA A 15 4.44 1.93 -6.98
CA ALA A 15 5.67 2.49 -6.39
C ALA A 15 5.55 2.69 -4.87
N ARG A 16 4.36 3.04 -4.37
CA ARG A 16 4.12 3.20 -2.93
C ARG A 16 4.05 1.86 -2.20
N LEU A 17 3.37 0.87 -2.79
CA LEU A 17 3.38 -0.50 -2.28
C LEU A 17 4.80 -1.07 -2.26
N GLU A 18 5.60 -0.78 -3.27
CA GLU A 18 7.01 -1.17 -3.34
C GLU A 18 7.84 -0.52 -2.23
N ALA A 19 7.65 0.79 -1.99
CA ALA A 19 8.31 1.49 -0.88
C ALA A 19 7.94 0.88 0.48
N MET A 20 6.67 0.51 0.68
CA MET A 20 6.22 -0.17 1.90
C MET A 20 6.83 -1.56 2.04
N ARG A 21 7.02 -2.31 0.93
CA ARG A 21 7.68 -3.63 0.95
C ARG A 21 9.14 -3.53 1.38
N ASN A 22 9.85 -2.51 0.91
CA ASN A 22 11.27 -2.32 1.19
C ASN A 22 11.53 -1.78 2.60
N GLY A 23 10.47 -1.47 3.35
CA GLY A 23 10.50 -1.05 4.73
C GLY A 23 10.89 0.42 4.89
N SER A 24 10.13 1.15 5.70
CA SER A 24 10.64 2.37 6.31
C SER A 24 11.40 2.00 7.58
N SER A 25 12.59 2.54 7.80
CA SER A 25 13.38 2.26 9.00
C SER A 25 12.72 2.76 10.31
N SER A 26 11.58 3.46 10.24
CA SER A 26 10.87 4.04 11.38
C SER A 26 9.39 3.65 11.38
N PRO A 27 8.81 3.30 12.55
CA PRO A 27 7.36 3.07 12.70
C PRO A 27 6.50 4.24 12.20
N SER A 28 6.96 5.48 12.36
CA SER A 28 6.25 6.67 11.88
C SER A 28 6.27 6.81 10.35
N GLY A 29 7.31 6.29 9.70
CA GLY A 29 7.40 6.27 8.24
C GLY A 29 6.53 5.18 7.62
N GLN A 30 6.39 4.03 8.32
CA GLN A 30 5.50 2.94 7.94
C GLN A 30 4.03 3.40 7.94
N ALA A 31 3.54 3.94 9.07
CA ALA A 31 2.16 4.42 9.20
C ALA A 31 1.82 5.52 8.19
N ARG A 32 2.80 6.39 7.88
CA ARG A 32 2.66 7.41 6.84
C ARG A 32 2.48 6.78 5.45
N LEU A 33 3.30 5.78 5.09
CA LEU A 33 3.19 5.09 3.81
C LEU A 33 1.86 4.36 3.67
N GLU A 34 1.38 3.70 4.73
CA GLU A 34 0.08 3.03 4.74
C GLU A 34 -1.06 3.99 4.41
N GLY A 35 -1.10 5.16 5.07
CA GLY A 35 -2.09 6.21 4.79
C GLY A 35 -1.95 6.84 3.40
N GLU A 36 -0.71 7.04 2.92
CA GLU A 36 -0.46 7.52 1.56
C GLU A 36 -0.96 6.53 0.49
N ILE A 37 -0.79 5.22 0.73
CA ILE A 37 -1.29 4.16 -0.16
C ILE A 37 -2.82 4.14 -0.17
N GLU A 38 -3.46 4.20 1.00
CA GLU A 38 -4.92 4.25 1.11
C GLU A 38 -5.50 5.42 0.34
N MET A 39 -4.97 6.62 0.58
CA MET A 39 -5.41 7.84 -0.07
C MET A 39 -5.21 7.78 -1.58
N ALA A 40 -4.08 7.25 -2.06
CA ALA A 40 -3.82 7.09 -3.49
C ALA A 40 -4.82 6.13 -4.16
N ILE A 41 -5.13 5.01 -3.52
CA ILE A 41 -6.11 4.03 -4.01
C ILE A 41 -7.52 4.64 -4.07
N ASP A 42 -7.94 5.33 -3.01
CA ASP A 42 -9.26 5.95 -2.96
C ASP A 42 -9.40 7.09 -3.97
N LEU A 43 -8.40 7.95 -4.08
CA LEU A 43 -8.40 9.03 -5.06
C LEU A 43 -8.42 8.48 -6.50
N ALA A 44 -7.66 7.43 -6.78
CA ALA A 44 -7.66 6.77 -8.08
C ALA A 44 -9.04 6.20 -8.43
N HIS A 45 -9.75 5.64 -7.46
CA HIS A 45 -11.09 5.12 -7.69
C HIS A 45 -12.11 6.25 -7.89
N LEU A 46 -12.12 7.25 -7.01
CA LEU A 46 -13.04 8.39 -7.05
C LEU A 46 -12.92 9.21 -8.35
N THR A 47 -11.71 9.29 -8.90
CA THR A 47 -11.44 9.97 -10.18
C THR A 47 -11.72 9.11 -11.41
N GLY A 48 -12.09 7.83 -11.22
CA GLY A 48 -12.33 6.87 -12.30
C GLY A 48 -11.06 6.38 -12.99
N ALA A 49 -9.89 6.52 -12.36
CA ALA A 49 -8.63 5.97 -12.86
C ALA A 49 -8.61 4.45 -12.71
N ILE A 50 -9.19 3.93 -11.64
CA ILE A 50 -9.35 2.49 -11.41
C ILE A 50 -10.80 2.14 -11.10
N ASP A 51 -11.21 0.96 -11.56
CA ASP A 51 -12.51 0.41 -11.24
C ASP A 51 -12.54 -0.21 -9.83
N LEU A 52 -13.73 -0.60 -9.39
CA LEU A 52 -13.92 -1.20 -8.07
C LEU A 52 -13.15 -2.54 -7.89
N PRO A 53 -13.12 -3.46 -8.88
CA PRO A 53 -12.28 -4.65 -8.79
C PRO A 53 -10.80 -4.35 -8.55
N LEU A 54 -10.22 -3.41 -9.30
CA LEU A 54 -8.82 -3.06 -9.17
C LEU A 54 -8.53 -2.30 -7.87
N ARG A 55 -9.47 -1.44 -7.41
CA ARG A 55 -9.41 -0.84 -6.08
C ARG A 55 -9.32 -1.92 -4.99
N ASN A 56 -10.23 -2.89 -5.02
CA ASN A 56 -10.28 -3.95 -4.03
C ASN A 56 -9.03 -4.84 -4.06
N HIS A 57 -8.46 -5.05 -5.25
CA HIS A 57 -7.18 -5.74 -5.41
C HIS A 57 -6.05 -5.01 -4.67
N PHE A 58 -5.92 -3.69 -4.85
CA PHE A 58 -4.88 -2.91 -4.19
C PHE A 58 -5.06 -2.85 -2.67
N ILE A 59 -6.29 -2.67 -2.18
CA ILE A 59 -6.59 -2.71 -0.74
C ILE A 59 -6.19 -4.06 -0.15
N ALA A 60 -6.62 -5.17 -0.75
CA ALA A 60 -6.27 -6.50 -0.25
C ALA A 60 -4.76 -6.75 -0.25
N ARG A 61 -4.03 -6.17 -1.21
CA ARG A 61 -2.57 -6.28 -1.28
C ARG A 61 -1.89 -5.47 -0.16
N ARG A 62 -2.33 -4.23 0.09
CA ARG A 62 -1.88 -3.40 1.23
C ARG A 62 -2.12 -4.14 2.55
N ASP A 63 -3.32 -4.65 2.78
CA ASP A 63 -3.70 -5.27 4.05
C ASP A 63 -2.88 -6.52 4.35
N ARG A 64 -2.56 -7.33 3.33
CA ARG A 64 -1.65 -8.48 3.47
C ARG A 64 -0.25 -8.05 3.89
N MET A 65 0.25 -6.93 3.35
CA MET A 65 1.59 -6.45 3.68
C MET A 65 1.66 -5.95 5.13
N ILE A 66 0.64 -5.22 5.59
CA ILE A 66 0.51 -4.80 7.00
C ILE A 66 0.45 -6.02 7.93
N ALA A 67 -0.37 -7.00 7.60
CA ALA A 67 -0.49 -8.23 8.39
C ALA A 67 0.85 -9.00 8.45
N ASN A 68 1.58 -9.08 7.33
CA ASN A 68 2.88 -9.73 7.28
C ASN A 68 3.91 -9.01 8.17
N ASP A 69 3.93 -7.67 8.14
CA ASP A 69 4.82 -6.86 8.97
C ASP A 69 4.54 -7.07 10.46
N HIS A 70 3.26 -7.02 10.85
CA HIS A 70 2.83 -7.30 12.21
C HIS A 70 3.27 -8.70 12.69
N GLN A 71 3.07 -9.73 11.86
CA GLN A 71 3.52 -11.09 12.18
C GLN A 71 5.05 -11.22 12.28
N GLN A 72 5.82 -10.45 11.50
CA GLN A 72 7.28 -10.44 11.61
C GLN A 72 7.71 -9.80 12.94
N TRP A 73 7.10 -8.68 13.31
CA TRP A 73 7.34 -8.02 14.59
C TRP A 73 7.03 -8.94 15.77
N GLU A 74 5.86 -9.58 15.79
CA GLU A 74 5.51 -10.54 16.85
C GLU A 74 6.51 -11.70 16.99
N ARG A 75 6.98 -12.24 15.86
CA ARG A 75 8.01 -13.29 15.82
C ARG A 75 9.36 -12.78 16.33
N GLN A 76 9.69 -11.52 16.11
CA GLN A 76 10.90 -10.91 16.64
C GLN A 76 10.80 -10.73 18.16
N CYS A 77 9.69 -10.17 18.67
CA CYS A 77 9.45 -10.02 20.10
C CYS A 77 9.49 -11.37 20.82
N ARG A 78 8.86 -12.42 20.26
CA ARG A 78 8.90 -13.78 20.84
C ARG A 78 10.29 -14.41 20.88
N ARG A 79 11.22 -14.03 19.99
CA ARG A 79 12.61 -14.52 20.03
C ARG A 79 13.47 -13.82 21.07
N LEU A 80 13.08 -12.63 21.49
CA LEU A 80 13.83 -11.79 22.44
C LEU A 80 13.33 -11.92 23.89
N ALA A 81 12.19 -12.60 24.10
CA ALA A 81 11.63 -12.93 25.41
C ALA A 81 12.12 -14.30 25.88
#